data_AF-A0A662EDI8-F1
#
_entry.id   AF-A0A662EDI8-F1
#
_cell.length_a   1.000
_cell.length_b   1.000
_cell.length_c   1.000
_cell.angle_alpha   90.00
_cell.angle_beta   90.00
_cell.angle_gamma   90.00
#
_symmetry.space_group_name_H-M   'P 1'
#
loop_
_entity.id
_entity.type
_entity.pdbx_description
1 polymer ?
#
loop_
_entity_poly.entity_id
_entity_poly.type
_entity_poly.pdbx_seq_one_letter_code
_entity_poly.pdbx_strand_id
1 'polypeptide(L)'
;MDAPVGPRAIPGFVTELARRSGLPGEAIAAYPKADVHHPAVAAASLAAKVVRDAYVAFLRGRYGDFGWGYPGERRVREFLEDWLARYGGLPPICRTRWRSVARLRAGRFPL
;
A
#
# COMPACT_ATOMS: atom_id res chain seq x y z
N MET A 1 18.59 0.01 -0.69
CA MET A 1 17.15 -0.32 -0.79
C MET A 1 16.37 0.90 -1.23
N ASP A 2 15.18 0.69 -1.82
CA ASP A 2 14.32 1.80 -2.20
C ASP A 2 13.64 2.40 -0.95
N ALA A 3 13.74 3.72 -0.79
CA ALA A 3 13.24 4.40 0.39
C ALA A 3 11.71 4.64 0.29
N PRO A 4 10.87 4.10 1.20
CA PRO A 4 9.42 4.25 1.15
C PRO A 4 8.93 5.57 1.77
N VAL A 5 9.84 6.51 2.02
CA VAL A 5 9.58 7.78 2.70
C VAL A 5 10.16 8.94 1.90
N GLY A 6 9.65 10.15 2.13
CA GLY A 6 10.22 11.35 1.50
C GLY A 6 11.67 11.60 1.95
N PRO A 7 12.50 12.33 1.17
CA PRO A 7 13.92 12.50 1.42
C PRO A 7 14.28 12.94 2.85
N ARG A 8 13.48 13.86 3.42
CA ARG A 8 13.67 14.38 4.79
C ARG A 8 13.54 13.32 5.89
N ALA A 9 12.82 12.23 5.64
CA ALA A 9 12.57 11.17 6.61
C ALA A 9 13.50 9.96 6.44
N ILE A 10 14.35 9.95 5.41
CA ILE A 10 15.27 8.83 5.13
C ILE A 10 16.22 8.54 6.30
N PRO A 11 16.86 9.54 6.95
CA PRO A 11 17.77 9.25 8.06
C PRO A 11 17.06 8.52 9.21
N GLY A 12 15.88 9.00 9.62
CA GLY A 12 15.09 8.35 10.66
C GLY A 12 14.61 6.95 10.27
N PHE A 13 14.27 6.74 8.99
CA PHE A 13 13.93 5.42 8.46
C PHE A 13 15.12 4.45 8.54
N VAL A 14 16.31 4.87 8.13
CA VAL A 14 17.53 4.06 8.21
C VAL A 14 17.86 3.72 9.66
N THR A 15 17.78 4.68 10.57
CA THR A 15 17.99 4.46 12.02
C THR A 15 17.04 3.40 12.56
N GLU A 16 15.74 3.51 12.26
CA GLU A 16 14.76 2.54 12.73
C GLU A 16 14.94 1.16 12.08
N LEU A 17 15.35 1.11 10.81
CA LEU A 17 15.63 -0.14 10.13
C LEU A 17 16.87 -0.84 10.70
N ALA A 18 17.95 -0.11 10.95
CA ALA A 18 19.15 -0.62 11.62
C ALA A 18 18.77 -1.24 12.97
N ARG A 19 18.01 -0.48 13.77
CA ARG A 19 17.54 -0.93 15.09
C ARG A 19 16.71 -2.22 15.02
N ARG A 20 15.84 -2.37 14.03
CA ARG A 20 14.97 -3.57 13.89
C ARG A 20 15.68 -4.77 13.29
N SER A 21 16.60 -4.54 12.36
CA SER A 21 17.31 -5.61 11.66
C SER A 21 18.53 -6.12 12.42
N GLY A 22 19.06 -5.33 13.37
CA GLY A 22 20.34 -5.60 14.03
C GLY A 22 21.54 -5.32 13.13
N LEU A 23 21.32 -4.77 11.93
CA LEU A 23 22.40 -4.38 11.03
C LEU A 23 22.97 -3.01 11.44
N PRO A 24 24.28 -2.80 11.26
CA PRO A 24 24.87 -1.48 11.41
C PRO A 24 24.25 -0.47 10.43
N GLY A 25 24.02 0.76 10.88
CA GLY A 25 23.37 1.79 10.07
C GLY A 25 24.17 2.14 8.82
N GLU A 26 25.49 2.09 8.90
CA GLU A 26 26.43 2.30 7.80
C GLU A 26 26.35 1.20 6.72
N ALA A 27 25.82 0.01 7.05
CA ALA A 27 25.57 -1.05 6.07
C ALA A 27 24.24 -0.86 5.32
N ILE A 28 23.45 0.15 5.67
CA ILE A 28 22.13 0.40 5.09
C ILE A 28 22.16 1.67 4.22
N ALA A 29 22.23 1.47 2.90
CA ALA A 29 21.97 2.54 1.94
C ALA A 29 20.48 2.55 1.55
N ALA A 30 19.77 3.65 1.81
CA ALA A 30 18.38 3.86 1.40
C ALA A 30 18.22 5.20 0.67
N TYR A 31 17.65 5.16 -0.53
CA TYR A 31 17.39 6.37 -1.30
C TYR A 31 16.24 6.12 -2.31
N PRO A 32 15.58 7.17 -2.83
CA PRO A 32 14.48 7.01 -3.76
C PRO A 32 14.94 6.43 -5.10
N LYS A 33 14.13 5.54 -5.70
CA LYS A 33 14.38 4.89 -6.99
C LYS A 33 15.62 3.99 -7.00
N ALA A 34 15.98 3.40 -5.85
CA ALA A 34 17.14 2.51 -5.78
C ALA A 34 16.98 1.24 -6.63
N ASP A 35 15.74 0.85 -6.94
CA ASP A 35 15.41 -0.25 -7.84
C ASP A 35 15.81 0.01 -9.31
N VAL A 36 15.98 1.27 -9.72
CA VAL A 36 16.46 1.62 -11.07
C VAL A 36 17.94 1.32 -11.24
N HIS A 37 18.71 1.42 -10.15
CA HIS A 37 20.17 1.39 -10.20
C HIS A 37 20.78 0.08 -9.66
N HIS A 38 20.03 -0.67 -8.84
CA HIS A 38 20.54 -1.89 -8.21
C HIS A 38 19.69 -3.12 -8.58
N PRO A 39 20.24 -4.09 -9.34
CA PRO A 39 19.51 -5.28 -9.76
C PRO A 39 18.89 -6.08 -8.61
N ALA A 40 19.56 -6.19 -7.46
CA ALA A 40 19.01 -6.86 -6.29
C ALA A 40 17.77 -6.14 -5.73
N VAL A 41 17.76 -4.81 -5.74
CA VAL A 41 16.61 -3.99 -5.31
C VAL A 41 15.48 -4.08 -6.36
N ALA A 42 15.82 -4.11 -7.65
CA ALA A 42 14.87 -4.34 -8.74
C ALA A 42 14.16 -5.70 -8.60
N ALA A 43 14.93 -6.76 -8.35
CA ALA A 43 14.40 -8.11 -8.13
C ALA A 43 13.46 -8.17 -6.92
N ALA A 44 13.83 -7.51 -5.80
CA ALA A 44 12.95 -7.39 -4.64
C ALA A 44 11.66 -6.63 -4.97
N SER A 45 11.76 -5.53 -5.72
CA SER A 45 10.62 -4.75 -6.22
C SER A 45 9.68 -5.57 -7.11
N LEU A 46 10.22 -6.46 -7.95
CA LEU A 46 9.45 -7.36 -8.81
C LEU A 46 8.74 -8.42 -7.99
N ALA A 47 9.48 -9.11 -7.10
CA ALA A 47 8.92 -10.12 -6.22
C ALA A 47 7.77 -9.57 -5.37
N ALA A 48 7.93 -8.37 -4.79
CA ALA A 48 6.90 -7.71 -4.01
C ALA A 48 5.61 -7.43 -4.82
N LYS A 49 5.74 -7.03 -6.09
CA LYS A 49 4.60 -6.76 -6.97
C LYS A 49 3.88 -8.05 -7.37
N VAL A 50 4.62 -9.10 -7.73
CA VAL A 50 4.05 -10.41 -8.07
C VAL A 50 3.25 -10.98 -6.89
N VAL A 51 3.83 -10.96 -5.68
CA VAL A 51 3.13 -11.42 -4.48
C VAL A 51 1.89 -10.57 -4.19
N ARG A 52 1.98 -9.24 -4.31
CA ARG A 52 0.83 -8.34 -4.15
C ARG A 52 -0.29 -8.70 -5.12
N ASP A 53 0.03 -8.89 -6.39
CA ASP A 53 -0.98 -9.12 -7.44
C ASP A 53 -1.66 -10.48 -7.26
N ALA A 54 -0.91 -11.51 -6.86
CA ALA A 54 -1.48 -12.81 -6.48
C ALA A 54 -2.45 -12.67 -5.29
N TYR A 55 -2.09 -11.90 -4.26
CA TYR A 55 -2.98 -11.62 -3.13
C TYR A 55 -4.23 -10.83 -3.55
N VAL A 56 -4.11 -9.84 -4.43
CA VAL A 56 -5.28 -9.10 -4.95
C VAL A 56 -6.21 -10.04 -5.72
N ALA A 57 -5.67 -10.92 -6.56
CA ALA A 57 -6.47 -11.92 -7.29
C ALA A 57 -7.20 -12.87 -6.33
N PHE A 58 -6.52 -13.36 -5.28
CA PHE A 58 -7.14 -14.16 -4.22
C PHE A 58 -8.30 -13.40 -3.54
N LEU A 59 -8.09 -12.14 -3.19
CA LEU A 59 -9.12 -11.31 -2.56
C LEU A 59 -10.31 -11.06 -3.49
N ARG A 60 -10.09 -10.87 -4.80
CA ARG A 60 -11.18 -10.75 -5.77
C ARG A 60 -12.06 -12.00 -5.82
N GLY A 61 -11.46 -13.19 -5.67
CA GLY A 61 -12.21 -14.45 -5.55
C GLY A 61 -13.13 -14.52 -4.31
N ARG A 62 -12.79 -13.80 -3.23
CA ARG A 62 -13.54 -13.82 -1.97
C ARG A 62 -14.53 -12.67 -1.80
N TYR A 63 -14.18 -11.49 -2.28
CA TYR A 63 -14.93 -10.25 -2.07
C TYR A 63 -15.65 -9.75 -3.32
N GLY A 64 -15.40 -10.36 -4.49
CA GLY A 64 -15.80 -9.82 -5.79
C GLY A 64 -14.78 -8.84 -6.35
N ASP A 65 -15.01 -8.38 -7.57
CA ASP A 65 -14.09 -7.46 -8.25
C ASP A 65 -14.24 -6.02 -7.75
N PHE A 66 -13.38 -5.65 -6.79
CA PHE A 66 -13.27 -4.29 -6.26
C PHE A 66 -12.31 -3.39 -7.07
N GLY A 67 -11.81 -3.83 -8.23
CA GLY A 67 -10.76 -3.13 -8.97
C GLY A 67 -9.37 -3.34 -8.39
N TRP A 68 -8.46 -2.38 -8.57
CA TRP A 68 -7.06 -2.47 -8.10
C TRP A 68 -6.85 -1.91 -6.68
N GLY A 69 -7.90 -1.37 -6.06
CA GLY A 69 -7.86 -0.83 -4.70
C GLY A 69 -7.36 0.62 -4.61
N TYR A 70 -7.17 1.31 -5.76
CA TYR A 70 -6.83 2.72 -5.78
C TYR A 70 -8.08 3.59 -5.55
N PRO A 71 -8.03 4.58 -4.63
CA PRO A 71 -9.20 5.41 -4.32
C PRO A 71 -9.78 6.23 -5.47
N GLY A 72 -8.98 6.53 -6.49
CA GLY A 72 -9.43 7.24 -7.68
C GLY A 72 -10.18 6.34 -8.67
N GLU A 73 -10.18 5.03 -8.45
CA GLU A 73 -10.85 4.09 -9.33
C GLU A 73 -12.34 4.02 -9.01
N ARG A 74 -13.18 4.26 -10.02
CA ARG A 74 -14.63 4.19 -9.90
C ARG A 74 -15.11 2.87 -9.31
N ARG A 75 -14.50 1.75 -9.71
CA ARG A 75 -14.88 0.40 -9.24
C ARG A 75 -14.63 0.20 -7.74
N VAL A 76 -13.58 0.81 -7.19
CA VAL A 76 -13.28 0.75 -5.75
C VAL A 76 -14.35 1.51 -4.96
N ARG A 77 -14.82 2.64 -5.50
CA ARG A 77 -15.89 3.43 -4.89
C ARG A 77 -17.19 2.65 -4.85
N GLU A 78 -17.65 2.16 -6.00
CA GLU A 78 -18.89 1.37 -6.13
C GLU A 78 -18.87 0.16 -5.19
N PHE A 79 -17.76 -0.58 -5.17
CA PHE A 79 -17.57 -1.70 -4.26
C PHE A 79 -17.74 -1.32 -2.79
N LEU A 80 -17.13 -0.20 -2.35
CA LEU A 80 -17.20 0.22 -0.95
C LEU A 80 -18.59 0.74 -0.58
N GLU A 81 -19.28 1.43 -1.48
CA GLU A 81 -20.65 1.91 -1.29
C GLU A 81 -21.63 0.74 -1.18
N ASP A 82 -21.57 -0.22 -2.12
CA ASP A 82 -22.39 -1.43 -2.11
C ASP A 82 -22.16 -2.26 -0.85
N TRP A 83 -20.89 -2.42 -0.46
CA TRP A 83 -20.53 -3.16 0.74
C TRP A 83 -21.08 -2.48 2.00
N LEU A 84 -20.95 -1.16 2.12
CA LEU A 84 -21.50 -0.40 3.24
C LEU A 84 -23.03 -0.52 3.30
N ALA A 85 -23.71 -0.41 2.17
CA ALA A 85 -25.17 -0.54 2.09
C ALA A 85 -25.63 -1.95 2.51
N ARG A 86 -24.87 -2.99 2.15
CA ARG A 86 -25.21 -4.39 2.45
C ARG A 86 -24.87 -4.82 3.88
N TYR A 87 -23.74 -4.37 4.43
CA TYR A 87 -23.19 -4.90 5.68
C TYR A 87 -23.06 -3.87 6.81
N GLY A 88 -23.34 -2.59 6.55
CA GLY A 88 -23.30 -1.51 7.56
C GLY A 88 -21.88 -1.13 8.04
N GLY A 89 -20.83 -1.71 7.47
CA GLY A 89 -19.44 -1.46 7.86
C GLY A 89 -18.48 -1.66 6.69
N LEU A 90 -17.22 -1.24 6.82
CA LEU A 90 -16.22 -1.40 5.76
C LEU A 90 -15.75 -2.86 5.65
N PRO A 91 -15.37 -3.33 4.45
CA PRO A 91 -14.83 -4.67 4.31
C PRO A 91 -13.51 -4.80 5.08
N PRO A 92 -13.19 -5.96 5.68
CA PRO A 92 -11.94 -6.15 6.44
C PRO A 92 -10.66 -5.86 5.64
N ILE A 93 -10.72 -5.95 4.31
CA ILE A 93 -9.61 -5.64 3.41
C ILE A 93 -9.38 -4.13 3.21
N CYS A 94 -10.31 -3.29 3.67
CA CYS A 94 -10.25 -1.85 3.49
C CYS A 94 -9.35 -1.18 4.52
N ARG A 95 -8.43 -0.33 4.05
CA ARG A 95 -7.55 0.47 4.91
C ARG A 95 -8.31 1.69 5.45
N THR A 96 -8.81 1.57 6.68
CA THR A 96 -9.67 2.57 7.33
C THR A 96 -9.04 3.96 7.51
N ARG A 97 -7.71 4.04 7.57
CA ARG A 97 -6.96 5.30 7.75
C ARG A 97 -6.73 6.08 6.46
N TRP A 98 -7.16 5.56 5.30
CA TRP A 98 -7.00 6.28 4.04
C TRP A 98 -7.91 7.50 4.00
N ARG A 99 -7.38 8.63 3.48
CA ARG A 99 -8.13 9.88 3.38
C ARG A 99 -9.42 9.73 2.58
N SER A 100 -9.40 8.92 1.52
CA SER A 100 -10.60 8.58 0.75
C SER A 100 -11.64 7.88 1.62
N VAL A 101 -11.25 6.85 2.36
CA VAL A 101 -12.16 6.10 3.25
C VAL A 101 -12.71 6.99 4.36
N ALA A 102 -11.89 7.89 4.93
CA ALA A 102 -12.37 8.89 5.87
C ALA A 102 -13.44 9.81 5.26
N ARG A 103 -13.27 10.21 4.00
CA ARG A 103 -14.28 10.97 3.23
C ARG A 103 -15.54 10.15 2.95
N LEU A 104 -15.42 8.84 2.69
CA LEU A 104 -16.57 7.92 2.55
C LEU A 104 -17.45 7.96 3.79
N ARG A 105 -16.81 7.75 4.94
CA ARG A 105 -17.49 7.69 6.24
C ARG A 105 -18.15 9.00 6.62
N ALA A 106 -17.60 10.13 6.15
CA ALA A 106 -18.17 11.45 6.36
C ALA A 106 -19.30 11.80 5.37
N GLY A 107 -19.68 10.91 4.45
CA GLY A 107 -20.66 11.18 3.40
C GLY A 107 -20.17 12.18 2.34
N ARG A 108 -18.84 12.35 2.22
CA ARG A 108 -18.19 13.36 1.37
C ARG A 108 -17.32 12.71 0.29
N PHE A 109 -17.83 11.69 -0.39
CA PHE A 109 -17.15 11.20 -1.59
C PHE A 109 -17.24 12.26 -2.67
N PRO A 110 -16.11 12.80 -3.17
CA PRO A 110 -16.19 13.65 -4.34
C PRO A 110 -16.68 12.78 -5.50
N LEU A 111 -17.68 13.27 -6.22
CA LEU A 111 -18.06 12.76 -7.54
C LEU A 111 -16.81 12.63 -8.41
#